data_AF-A0A4R1KWL7-F1
#
_entry.id   AF-A0A4R1KWL7-F1
#
_cell.length_a   1.000
_cell.length_b   1.000
_cell.length_c   1.000
_cell.angle_alpha   90.00
_cell.angle_beta   90.00
_cell.angle_gamma   90.00
#
_symmetry.space_group_name_H-M   'P 1'
#
loop_
_entity.id
_entity.type
_entity.pdbx_description
1 polymer ?
#
loop_
_entity_poly.entity_id
_entity_poly.type
_entity_poly.pdbx_seq_one_letter_code
_entity_poly.pdbx_strand_id
1 'polypeptide(L)'
;MRKLKSLTLIALTAFAISACSSNKAVEQASEQELFSTAQTYIQDGSYSDALRYFDALDTRFPGSIYSEQAKLNIIYASYKTQDYTKAITTADSFLHTFPNSQHADYVLYMVGLTNTSMGDNFMQDFFGIDRATRESTSMKTAFSNFQTLVTHFPNSPYTPDALARMAYIKDHLARHELEIAKFYAERKAWVAVANRVTGMLKTYPDTQSTLEALPLMQQAYHELGLTQLEQQAATLVKANEGKQIQQAKKPDEPFLSFPSWLKFWDSKAE
;
A
#
# COMPACT_ATOMS: atom_id res chain seq x y z
N MET A 1 -15.38 -25.41 44.92
CA MET A 1 -14.21 -25.09 44.05
C MET A 1 -13.71 -26.25 43.18
N ARG A 2 -13.69 -27.53 43.63
CA ARG A 2 -13.25 -28.68 42.79
C ARG A 2 -14.14 -28.97 41.57
N LYS A 3 -15.46 -28.82 41.69
CA LYS A 3 -16.41 -29.06 40.58
C LYS A 3 -16.36 -27.98 39.48
N LEU A 4 -16.05 -26.72 39.83
CA LEU A 4 -15.83 -25.66 38.84
C LEU A 4 -14.54 -25.89 38.03
N LYS A 5 -13.46 -26.36 38.66
CA LYS A 5 -12.19 -26.69 37.97
C LYS A 5 -12.32 -27.88 37.01
N SER A 6 -13.26 -28.80 37.27
CA SER A 6 -13.54 -29.95 36.39
C SER A 6 -14.39 -29.55 35.18
N LEU A 7 -15.30 -28.59 35.34
CA LEU A 7 -16.14 -28.06 34.25
C LEU A 7 -15.32 -27.19 33.28
N THR A 8 -14.39 -26.38 33.78
CA THR A 8 -13.47 -25.63 32.91
C THR A 8 -12.52 -26.53 32.14
N LEU A 9 -12.08 -27.67 32.70
CA LEU A 9 -11.21 -28.61 32.01
C LEU A 9 -11.92 -29.35 30.86
N ILE A 10 -13.20 -29.70 31.02
CA ILE A 10 -14.01 -30.36 29.98
C ILE A 10 -14.39 -29.37 28.86
N ALA A 11 -14.67 -28.11 29.20
CA ALA A 11 -14.92 -27.07 28.20
C ALA A 11 -13.66 -26.76 27.36
N LEU A 12 -12.48 -26.78 27.98
CA LEU A 12 -11.21 -26.54 27.29
C LEU A 12 -10.84 -27.70 26.33
N THR A 13 -11.11 -28.95 26.69
CA THR A 13 -10.90 -30.10 25.80
C THR A 13 -11.94 -30.18 24.68
N ALA A 14 -13.20 -29.79 24.91
CA ALA A 14 -14.21 -29.72 23.85
C ALA A 14 -13.86 -28.67 22.79
N PHE A 15 -13.27 -27.53 23.18
CA PHE A 15 -12.81 -26.50 22.23
C PHE A 15 -11.61 -26.96 21.39
N ALA A 16 -10.73 -27.81 21.96
CA ALA A 16 -9.57 -28.34 21.26
C ALA A 16 -9.92 -29.35 20.15
N ILE A 17 -11.04 -30.08 20.28
CA ILE A 17 -11.45 -31.09 19.30
C ILE A 17 -12.10 -30.44 18.05
N SER A 18 -12.79 -29.32 18.20
CA SER A 18 -13.40 -28.59 17.07
C SER A 18 -12.37 -27.96 16.14
N ALA A 19 -11.19 -27.58 16.65
CA ALA A 19 -10.11 -27.01 15.84
C ALA A 19 -9.45 -28.05 14.89
N CYS A 20 -9.40 -29.33 15.28
CA CYS A 20 -8.77 -30.39 14.48
C CYS A 20 -9.63 -30.91 13.32
N SER A 21 -10.96 -30.70 13.36
CA SER A 21 -11.86 -31.14 12.29
C SER A 21 -11.65 -30.33 11.00
N SER A 22 -11.44 -29.02 11.13
CA SER A 22 -11.41 -28.11 9.98
C SER A 22 -10.19 -28.29 9.06
N ASN A 23 -9.05 -28.77 9.57
CA ASN A 23 -7.85 -28.99 8.76
C ASN A 23 -7.98 -30.20 7.83
N LYS A 24 -8.67 -31.27 8.25
CA LYS A 24 -8.84 -32.47 7.42
C LYS A 24 -9.63 -32.18 6.13
N ALA A 25 -10.61 -31.27 6.21
CA ALA A 25 -11.40 -30.86 5.06
C ALA A 25 -10.54 -30.19 3.98
N VAL A 26 -9.58 -29.36 4.37
CA VAL A 26 -8.65 -28.71 3.44
C VAL A 26 -7.62 -29.70 2.88
N GLU A 27 -7.09 -30.59 3.71
CA GLU A 27 -6.05 -31.55 3.31
C GLU A 27 -6.54 -32.62 2.34
N GLN A 28 -7.83 -32.99 2.39
CA GLN A 28 -8.39 -34.07 1.58
C GLN A 28 -9.16 -33.58 0.35
N ALA A 29 -9.49 -32.29 0.28
CA ALA A 29 -10.19 -31.70 -0.84
C ALA A 29 -9.37 -31.82 -2.15
N SER A 30 -10.09 -32.04 -3.25
CA SER A 30 -9.59 -31.92 -4.62
C SER A 30 -9.26 -30.46 -4.98
N GLU A 31 -8.52 -30.24 -6.07
CA GLU A 31 -8.18 -28.88 -6.52
C GLU A 31 -9.43 -28.03 -6.81
N GLN A 32 -10.47 -28.64 -7.40
CA GLN A 32 -11.73 -27.96 -7.70
C GLN A 32 -12.50 -27.59 -6.43
N GLU A 33 -12.57 -28.51 -5.45
CA GLU A 33 -13.23 -28.26 -4.17
C GLU A 33 -12.50 -27.19 -3.35
N LEU A 34 -11.16 -27.21 -3.35
CA LEU A 34 -10.37 -26.16 -2.72
C LEU A 34 -10.68 -24.80 -3.34
N PHE A 35 -10.65 -24.72 -4.66
CA PHE A 35 -10.90 -23.48 -5.38
C PHE A 35 -12.32 -22.95 -5.16
N SER A 36 -13.34 -23.79 -5.35
CA SER A 36 -14.74 -23.38 -5.19
C SER A 36 -15.06 -22.97 -3.75
N THR A 37 -14.56 -23.71 -2.76
CA THR A 37 -14.75 -23.38 -1.34
C THR A 37 -14.06 -22.08 -0.98
N ALA A 38 -12.82 -21.87 -1.46
CA ALA A 38 -12.10 -20.62 -1.26
C ALA A 38 -12.84 -19.41 -1.87
N GLN A 39 -13.48 -19.60 -3.04
CA GLN A 39 -14.31 -18.58 -3.66
C GLN A 39 -15.55 -18.25 -2.82
N THR A 40 -16.22 -19.24 -2.23
CA THR A 40 -17.35 -18.95 -1.32
C THR A 40 -16.88 -18.10 -0.15
N TYR A 41 -15.78 -18.47 0.51
CA TYR A 41 -15.24 -17.69 1.63
C TYR A 41 -14.82 -16.27 1.22
N ILE A 42 -14.22 -16.08 0.05
CA ILE A 42 -13.81 -14.74 -0.39
C ILE A 42 -15.04 -13.85 -0.64
N GLN A 43 -16.12 -14.41 -1.21
CA GLN A 43 -17.39 -13.72 -1.45
C GLN A 43 -18.08 -13.32 -0.15
N ASP A 44 -18.03 -14.19 0.85
CA ASP A 44 -18.60 -13.94 2.18
C ASP A 44 -17.76 -12.94 3.01
N GLY A 45 -16.64 -12.44 2.47
CA GLY A 45 -15.71 -11.57 3.18
C GLY A 45 -14.86 -12.29 4.24
N SER A 46 -14.93 -13.63 4.27
CA SER A 46 -14.16 -14.50 5.16
C SER A 46 -12.75 -14.74 4.60
N TYR A 47 -11.97 -13.66 4.47
CA TYR A 47 -10.68 -13.66 3.79
C TYR A 47 -9.65 -14.62 4.41
N SER A 48 -9.63 -14.76 5.73
CA SER A 48 -8.71 -15.68 6.42
C SER A 48 -9.00 -17.15 6.06
N ASP A 49 -10.28 -17.53 5.98
CA ASP A 49 -10.66 -18.87 5.55
C ASP A 49 -10.37 -19.05 4.06
N ALA A 50 -10.67 -18.06 3.22
CA ALA A 50 -10.34 -18.09 1.80
C ALA A 50 -8.84 -18.33 1.57
N LEU A 51 -7.97 -17.62 2.30
CA LEU A 51 -6.52 -17.80 2.23
C LEU A 51 -6.11 -19.23 2.58
N ARG A 52 -6.71 -19.85 3.60
CA ARG A 52 -6.40 -21.24 3.97
C ARG A 52 -6.64 -22.22 2.82
N TYR A 53 -7.74 -22.07 2.10
CA TYR A 53 -8.07 -22.95 0.97
C TYR A 53 -7.24 -22.61 -0.28
N PHE A 54 -7.03 -21.32 -0.60
CA PHE A 54 -6.18 -20.93 -1.73
C PHE A 54 -4.71 -21.31 -1.53
N ASP A 55 -4.16 -21.18 -0.32
CA ASP A 55 -2.78 -21.60 -0.02
C ASP A 55 -2.61 -23.11 -0.17
N ALA A 56 -3.60 -23.89 0.29
CA ALA A 56 -3.60 -25.32 0.12
C ALA A 56 -3.64 -25.71 -1.37
N LEU A 57 -4.41 -24.98 -2.19
CA LEU A 57 -4.45 -25.17 -3.63
C LEU A 57 -3.09 -24.86 -4.28
N ASP A 58 -2.51 -23.70 -3.98
CA ASP A 58 -1.22 -23.24 -4.53
C ASP A 58 -0.06 -24.17 -4.13
N THR A 59 -0.09 -24.70 -2.91
CA THR A 59 0.96 -25.58 -2.38
C THR A 59 0.82 -27.03 -2.87
N ARG A 60 -0.40 -27.58 -2.88
CA ARG A 60 -0.64 -29.01 -3.19
C ARG A 60 -0.76 -29.27 -4.67
N PHE A 61 -1.25 -28.30 -5.44
CA PHE A 61 -1.52 -28.42 -6.87
C PHE A 61 -0.84 -27.29 -7.66
N PRO A 62 0.51 -27.18 -7.59
CA PRO A 62 1.23 -26.19 -8.36
C PRO A 62 1.03 -26.45 -9.87
N GLY A 63 0.58 -25.43 -10.60
CA GLY A 63 0.29 -25.54 -12.04
C GLY A 63 -1.12 -26.01 -12.38
N SER A 64 -2.02 -26.09 -11.39
CA SER A 64 -3.46 -26.24 -11.61
C SER A 64 -3.98 -25.17 -12.57
N ILE A 65 -5.07 -25.49 -13.29
CA ILE A 65 -5.82 -24.51 -14.09
C ILE A 65 -6.32 -23.32 -13.26
N TYR A 66 -6.41 -23.51 -11.94
CA TYR A 66 -6.85 -22.48 -10.99
C TYR A 66 -5.70 -21.64 -10.42
N SER A 67 -4.43 -22.00 -10.66
CA SER A 67 -3.28 -21.40 -9.97
C SER A 67 -3.16 -19.89 -10.19
N GLU A 68 -3.37 -19.41 -11.42
CA GLU A 68 -3.30 -17.97 -11.71
C GLU A 68 -4.36 -17.20 -10.91
N GLN A 69 -5.62 -17.63 -11.00
CA GLN A 69 -6.73 -17.01 -10.28
C GLN A 69 -6.61 -17.14 -8.75
N ALA A 70 -6.08 -18.27 -8.26
CA ALA A 70 -5.81 -18.47 -6.84
C ALA A 70 -4.79 -17.46 -6.32
N LYS A 71 -3.67 -17.24 -7.02
CA LYS A 71 -2.68 -16.24 -6.61
C LYS A 71 -3.24 -14.82 -6.61
N LEU A 72 -4.05 -14.44 -7.61
CA LEU A 72 -4.75 -13.15 -7.63
C LEU A 72 -5.62 -12.98 -6.37
N ASN A 73 -6.35 -14.02 -5.99
CA ASN A 73 -7.19 -14.03 -4.79
C ASN A 73 -6.38 -14.01 -3.49
N ILE A 74 -5.23 -14.70 -3.45
CA ILE A 74 -4.33 -14.65 -2.30
C ILE A 74 -3.82 -13.22 -2.10
N ILE A 75 -3.39 -12.53 -3.16
CA ILE A 75 -2.94 -11.13 -3.09
C ILE A 75 -4.05 -10.24 -2.51
N TYR A 76 -5.26 -10.35 -3.03
CA TYR A 76 -6.41 -9.59 -2.54
C TYR A 76 -6.74 -9.89 -1.09
N ALA A 77 -6.94 -11.15 -0.73
CA ALA A 77 -7.31 -11.55 0.61
C ALA A 77 -6.21 -11.22 1.63
N SER A 78 -4.93 -11.31 1.24
CA SER A 78 -3.79 -10.90 2.07
C SER A 78 -3.79 -9.38 2.31
N TYR A 79 -4.08 -8.56 1.29
CA TYR A 79 -4.28 -7.12 1.47
C TYR A 79 -5.44 -6.82 2.44
N LYS A 80 -6.58 -7.49 2.26
CA LYS A 80 -7.78 -7.30 3.10
C LYS A 80 -7.60 -7.73 4.55
N THR A 81 -6.77 -8.75 4.78
CA THR A 81 -6.40 -9.24 6.13
C THR A 81 -5.18 -8.51 6.71
N GLN A 82 -4.64 -7.52 5.97
CA GLN A 82 -3.45 -6.75 6.35
C GLN A 82 -2.16 -7.59 6.47
N ASP A 83 -2.14 -8.80 5.89
CA ASP A 83 -0.91 -9.56 5.67
C ASP A 83 -0.19 -9.00 4.42
N TYR A 84 0.31 -7.78 4.57
CA TYR A 84 0.96 -7.05 3.49
C TYR A 84 2.24 -7.73 3.00
N THR A 85 2.95 -8.44 3.88
CA THR A 85 4.14 -9.20 3.51
C THR A 85 3.76 -10.31 2.53
N LYS A 86 2.74 -11.11 2.87
CA LYS A 86 2.25 -12.16 1.99
C LYS A 86 1.69 -11.63 0.68
N ALA A 87 0.96 -10.52 0.71
CA ALA A 87 0.45 -9.88 -0.50
C ALA A 87 1.58 -9.52 -1.48
N ILE A 88 2.66 -8.89 -0.99
CA ILE A 88 3.82 -8.52 -1.79
C ILE A 88 4.55 -9.77 -2.32
N THR A 89 4.86 -10.74 -1.45
CA THR A 89 5.61 -11.93 -1.89
C THR A 89 4.82 -12.77 -2.90
N THR A 90 3.50 -12.84 -2.75
CA THR A 90 2.62 -13.54 -3.69
C THR A 90 2.55 -12.81 -5.03
N ALA A 91 2.50 -11.47 -5.00
CA ALA A 91 2.53 -10.66 -6.21
C ALA A 91 3.83 -10.80 -6.99
N ASP A 92 4.98 -10.78 -6.31
CA ASP A 92 6.29 -11.00 -6.94
C ASP A 92 6.36 -12.39 -7.58
N SER A 93 5.89 -13.43 -6.85
CA SER A 93 5.79 -14.78 -7.39
C SER A 93 4.84 -14.84 -8.60
N PHE A 94 3.70 -14.13 -8.56
CA PHE A 94 2.76 -14.08 -9.67
C PHE A 94 3.40 -13.51 -10.94
N LEU A 95 4.06 -12.36 -10.84
CA LEU A 95 4.69 -11.70 -11.98
C LEU A 95 5.83 -12.54 -12.58
N HIS A 96 6.50 -13.35 -11.75
CA HIS A 96 7.51 -14.29 -12.21
C HIS A 96 6.91 -15.54 -12.89
N THR A 97 5.89 -16.13 -12.29
CA THR A 97 5.27 -17.37 -12.77
C THR A 97 4.36 -17.15 -13.98
N PHE A 98 3.69 -15.99 -14.08
CA PHE A 98 2.73 -15.65 -15.12
C PHE A 98 3.10 -14.35 -15.85
N PRO A 99 4.27 -14.28 -16.53
CA PRO A 99 4.78 -13.04 -17.11
C PRO A 99 3.92 -12.47 -18.25
N ASN A 100 3.08 -13.30 -18.87
CA ASN A 100 2.18 -12.90 -19.96
C ASN A 100 0.71 -12.77 -19.49
N SER A 101 0.47 -12.76 -18.18
CA SER A 101 -0.89 -12.60 -17.65
C SER A 101 -1.50 -11.26 -18.05
N GLN A 102 -2.75 -11.29 -18.48
CA GLN A 102 -3.55 -10.08 -18.70
C GLN A 102 -3.86 -9.31 -17.40
N HIS A 103 -3.58 -9.90 -16.23
CA HIS A 103 -3.85 -9.34 -14.90
C HIS A 103 -2.59 -8.77 -14.23
N ALA A 104 -1.48 -8.65 -14.95
CA ALA A 104 -0.25 -8.07 -14.41
C ALA A 104 -0.44 -6.62 -13.93
N ASP A 105 -1.32 -5.86 -14.59
CA ASP A 105 -1.69 -4.50 -14.21
C ASP A 105 -2.38 -4.46 -12.84
N TYR A 106 -3.34 -5.37 -12.59
CA TYR A 106 -3.97 -5.53 -11.28
C TYR A 106 -2.96 -5.87 -10.19
N VAL A 107 -2.01 -6.77 -10.48
CA VAL A 107 -1.00 -7.18 -9.49
C VAL A 107 -0.09 -6.02 -9.12
N LEU A 108 0.42 -5.26 -10.11
CA LEU A 108 1.22 -4.06 -9.85
C LEU A 108 0.43 -3.01 -9.06
N TYR A 109 -0.85 -2.84 -9.39
CA TYR A 109 -1.76 -1.96 -8.66
C TYR A 109 -1.90 -2.38 -7.19
N MET A 110 -2.14 -3.66 -6.92
CA MET A 110 -2.27 -4.20 -5.56
C MET A 110 -0.98 -4.07 -4.75
N VAL A 111 0.20 -4.21 -5.36
CA VAL A 111 1.48 -3.99 -4.69
C VAL A 111 1.67 -2.51 -4.34
N GLY A 112 1.24 -1.60 -5.22
CA GLY A 112 1.19 -0.16 -4.94
C GLY A 112 0.27 0.18 -3.76
N LEU A 113 -0.95 -0.37 -3.74
CA LEU A 113 -1.88 -0.23 -2.61
C LEU A 113 -1.28 -0.75 -1.31
N THR A 114 -0.75 -1.97 -1.34
CA THR A 114 -0.16 -2.64 -0.17
C THR A 114 0.98 -1.83 0.45
N ASN A 115 1.90 -1.33 -0.38
CA ASN A 115 2.99 -0.48 0.11
C ASN A 115 2.48 0.88 0.62
N THR A 116 1.42 1.43 0.01
CA THR A 116 0.78 2.65 0.51
C THR A 116 0.21 2.41 1.91
N SER A 117 -0.58 1.36 2.10
CA SER A 117 -1.18 1.02 3.40
C SER A 117 -0.13 0.74 4.49
N MET A 118 1.01 0.14 4.13
CA MET A 118 2.14 -0.01 5.06
C MET A 118 2.77 1.32 5.48
N GLY A 119 2.76 2.32 4.61
CA GLY A 119 3.26 3.67 4.89
C GLY A 119 2.23 4.56 5.58
N ASP A 120 0.93 4.30 5.36
CA ASP A 120 -0.20 5.15 5.76
C ASP A 120 -0.86 4.68 7.06
N ASN A 121 -0.05 4.25 8.03
CA ASN A 121 -0.53 3.69 9.29
C ASN A 121 -1.05 4.81 10.21
N PHE A 122 -2.21 5.38 9.87
CA PHE A 122 -2.94 6.43 10.58
C PHE A 122 -3.09 6.21 12.10
N MET A 123 -3.17 4.95 12.55
CA MET A 123 -3.21 4.64 13.99
C MET A 123 -1.90 5.01 14.71
N GLN A 124 -0.75 4.98 14.04
CA GLN A 124 0.54 5.37 14.62
C GLN A 124 0.69 6.89 14.69
N ASP A 125 0.17 7.61 13.69
CA ASP A 125 0.04 9.08 13.72
C ASP A 125 -0.82 9.53 14.91
N PHE A 126 -1.93 8.82 15.19
CA PHE A 126 -2.80 9.10 16.34
C PHE A 126 -2.11 8.90 17.70
N PHE A 127 -1.19 7.92 17.81
CA PHE A 127 -0.45 7.64 19.05
C PHE A 127 0.94 8.31 19.12
N GLY A 128 1.31 9.14 18.15
CA GLY A 128 2.57 9.89 18.14
C GLY A 128 3.83 9.02 18.11
N ILE A 129 3.75 7.81 17.55
CA ILE A 129 4.92 6.91 17.44
C ILE A 129 5.71 7.31 16.20
N ASP A 130 6.81 8.02 16.38
CA ASP A 130 7.64 8.50 15.26
C ASP A 130 8.43 7.34 14.60
N ARG A 131 7.96 6.92 13.41
CA ARG A 131 8.69 6.02 12.48
C ARG A 131 8.81 6.66 11.09
N ALA A 132 9.05 7.97 11.04
CA ALA A 132 9.17 8.77 9.81
C ALA A 132 10.00 8.11 8.68
N THR A 133 11.11 7.43 9.01
CA THR A 133 12.01 6.82 8.00
C THR A 133 11.41 5.59 7.31
N ARG A 134 10.64 4.77 8.05
CA ARG A 134 10.01 3.55 7.50
C ARG A 134 8.83 3.93 6.60
N GLU A 135 8.03 4.90 7.03
CA GLU A 135 6.86 5.39 6.30
C GLU A 135 7.26 6.02 4.96
N SER A 136 8.29 6.87 4.96
CA SER A 136 8.83 7.46 3.73
C SER A 136 9.33 6.40 2.73
N THR A 137 9.92 5.31 3.23
CA THR A 137 10.40 4.21 2.37
C THR A 137 9.24 3.49 1.69
N SER A 138 8.23 3.06 2.45
CA SER A 138 7.05 2.37 1.88
C SER A 138 6.31 3.26 0.87
N MET A 139 6.17 4.55 1.16
CA MET A 139 5.54 5.52 0.24
C MET A 139 6.33 5.69 -1.06
N LYS A 140 7.66 5.78 -1.00
CA LYS A 140 8.51 5.83 -2.21
C LYS A 140 8.39 4.55 -3.04
N THR A 141 8.38 3.39 -2.38
CA THR A 141 8.16 2.11 -3.05
C THR A 141 6.78 2.06 -3.72
N ALA A 142 5.72 2.48 -3.02
CA ALA A 142 4.38 2.57 -3.58
C ALA A 142 4.32 3.47 -4.82
N PHE A 143 4.95 4.64 -4.77
CA PHE A 143 5.05 5.53 -5.93
C PHE A 143 5.71 4.84 -7.13
N SER A 144 6.81 4.12 -6.91
CA SER A 144 7.51 3.37 -7.98
C SER A 144 6.64 2.24 -8.56
N ASN A 145 5.84 1.57 -7.73
CA ASN A 145 4.94 0.50 -8.19
C ASN A 145 3.83 1.07 -9.06
N PHE A 146 3.18 2.16 -8.63
CA PHE A 146 2.19 2.85 -9.44
C PHE A 146 2.81 3.45 -10.71
N GLN A 147 4.01 4.00 -10.64
CA GLN A 147 4.71 4.49 -11.82
C GLN A 147 4.96 3.38 -12.84
N THR A 148 5.36 2.19 -12.37
CA THR A 148 5.55 1.01 -13.22
C THR A 148 4.25 0.63 -13.92
N LEU A 149 3.13 0.57 -13.18
CA LEU A 149 1.80 0.33 -13.72
C LEU A 149 1.41 1.36 -14.79
N VAL A 150 1.49 2.65 -14.48
CA VAL A 150 1.10 3.74 -15.38
C VAL A 150 1.96 3.73 -16.66
N THR A 151 3.24 3.39 -16.54
CA THR A 151 4.19 3.36 -17.66
C THR A 151 3.95 2.17 -18.59
N HIS A 152 3.75 0.98 -18.04
CA HIS A 152 3.62 -0.25 -18.84
C HIS A 152 2.18 -0.54 -19.27
N PHE A 153 1.19 -0.07 -18.49
CA PHE A 153 -0.24 -0.31 -18.71
C PHE A 153 -1.04 1.00 -18.69
N PRO A 154 -0.74 1.99 -19.57
CA PRO A 154 -1.39 3.30 -19.54
C PRO A 154 -2.90 3.25 -19.76
N ASN A 155 -3.42 2.20 -20.40
CA ASN A 155 -4.85 2.00 -20.67
C ASN A 155 -5.55 1.07 -19.65
N SER A 156 -4.85 0.67 -18.58
CA SER A 156 -5.44 -0.17 -17.52
C SER A 156 -6.60 0.55 -16.82
N PRO A 157 -7.66 -0.16 -16.40
CA PRO A 157 -8.71 0.41 -15.56
C PRO A 157 -8.18 0.95 -14.22
N TYR A 158 -7.00 0.52 -13.76
CA TYR A 158 -6.39 0.95 -12.50
C TYR A 158 -5.54 2.22 -12.63
N THR A 159 -5.18 2.62 -13.85
CA THR A 159 -4.28 3.75 -14.11
C THR A 159 -4.80 5.10 -13.59
N PRO A 160 -6.09 5.47 -13.76
CA PRO A 160 -6.60 6.73 -13.21
C PRO A 160 -6.46 6.83 -11.68
N ASP A 161 -6.77 5.76 -10.95
CA ASP A 161 -6.62 5.73 -9.49
C ASP A 161 -5.15 5.71 -9.07
N ALA A 162 -4.30 4.95 -9.79
CA ALA A 162 -2.86 4.94 -9.55
C ALA A 162 -2.23 6.34 -9.69
N LEU A 163 -2.62 7.12 -10.71
CA LEU A 163 -2.18 8.50 -10.89
C LEU A 163 -2.62 9.40 -9.72
N ALA A 164 -3.86 9.26 -9.26
CA ALA A 164 -4.36 10.00 -8.11
C ALA A 164 -3.58 9.66 -6.83
N ARG A 165 -3.26 8.38 -6.61
CA ARG A 165 -2.43 7.92 -5.49
C ARG A 165 -0.98 8.41 -5.60
N MET A 166 -0.40 8.42 -6.79
CA MET A 166 0.92 9.00 -7.03
C MET A 166 0.96 10.48 -6.64
N ALA A 167 -0.07 11.26 -7.01
CA ALA A 167 -0.18 12.66 -6.62
C ALA A 167 -0.29 12.82 -5.10
N TYR A 168 -1.11 12.00 -4.44
CA TYR A 168 -1.24 11.97 -2.97
C TYR A 168 0.09 11.65 -2.28
N ILE A 169 0.77 10.59 -2.72
CA ILE A 169 2.07 10.16 -2.15
C ILE A 169 3.11 11.26 -2.33
N LYS A 170 3.14 11.90 -3.51
CA LYS A 170 4.06 12.99 -3.82
C LYS A 170 3.84 14.18 -2.88
N ASP A 171 2.59 14.58 -2.66
CA ASP A 171 2.24 15.65 -1.73
C ASP A 171 2.60 15.27 -0.27
N HIS A 172 2.32 14.03 0.12
CA HIS A 172 2.69 13.50 1.45
C HIS A 172 4.19 13.57 1.71
N LEU A 173 5.00 13.10 0.77
CA LEU A 173 6.46 13.14 0.89
C LEU A 173 6.99 14.58 0.90
N ALA A 174 6.40 15.49 0.13
CA ALA A 174 6.79 16.90 0.14
C ALA A 174 6.44 17.59 1.47
N ARG A 175 5.27 17.32 2.05
CA ARG A 175 4.90 17.81 3.39
C ARG A 175 5.90 17.34 4.45
N HIS A 176 6.28 16.07 4.40
CA HIS A 176 7.27 15.51 5.32
C HIS A 176 8.63 16.22 5.22
N GLU A 177 9.14 16.45 4.00
CA GLU A 177 10.40 17.19 3.81
C GLU A 177 10.32 18.66 4.27
N LEU A 178 9.16 19.31 4.09
CA LEU A 178 8.93 20.66 4.59
C LEU A 178 9.03 20.71 6.12
N GLU A 179 8.40 19.76 6.82
CA GLU A 179 8.46 19.71 8.29
C GLU A 179 9.90 19.48 8.78
N ILE A 180 10.69 18.65 8.08
CA ILE A 180 12.12 18.50 8.37
C ILE A 180 12.89 19.81 8.13
N ALA A 181 12.59 20.51 7.03
CA ALA A 181 13.22 21.80 6.73
C ALA A 181 12.91 22.85 7.82
N LYS A 182 11.65 22.94 8.27
CA LYS A 182 11.23 23.81 9.39
C LYS A 182 11.96 23.43 10.68
N PHE A 183 12.02 22.14 11.03
CA PHE A 183 12.74 21.65 12.21
C PHE A 183 14.22 22.07 12.22
N TYR A 184 14.90 22.02 11.07
CA TYR A 184 16.28 22.48 10.94
C TYR A 184 16.40 24.00 11.01
N ALA A 185 15.44 24.74 10.45
CA ALA A 185 15.42 26.20 10.51
C ALA A 185 15.27 26.72 11.95
N GLU A 186 14.41 26.11 12.77
CA GLU A 186 14.29 26.40 14.20
C GLU A 186 15.62 26.28 14.96
N ARG A 187 16.48 25.36 14.51
CA ARG A 187 17.80 25.08 15.10
C ARG A 187 18.93 25.83 14.41
N LYS A 188 18.61 26.74 13.48
CA LYS A 188 19.58 27.51 12.68
C LYS A 188 20.57 26.63 11.91
N ALA A 189 20.16 25.41 11.55
CA ALA A 189 20.96 24.48 10.77
C ALA A 189 20.84 24.80 9.27
N TRP A 190 21.31 25.99 8.87
CA TRP A 190 21.01 26.58 7.55
C TRP A 190 21.49 25.76 6.35
N VAL A 191 22.65 25.09 6.46
CA VAL A 191 23.11 24.16 5.41
C VAL A 191 22.11 23.01 5.21
N ALA A 192 21.56 22.47 6.31
CA ALA A 192 20.57 21.41 6.24
C ALA A 192 19.25 21.89 5.63
N VAL A 193 18.80 23.12 5.98
CA VAL A 193 17.63 23.75 5.36
C VAL A 193 17.82 23.88 3.85
N ALA A 194 18.92 24.49 3.39
CA ALA A 194 19.19 24.68 1.96
C ALA A 194 19.22 23.33 1.22
N ASN A 195 19.85 22.31 1.79
CA ASN A 195 19.89 20.96 1.21
C ASN A 195 18.50 20.31 1.10
N ARG A 196 17.67 20.44 2.15
CA ARG A 196 16.30 19.90 2.16
C ARG A 196 15.43 20.55 1.09
N VAL A 197 15.39 21.89 1.06
CA VAL A 197 14.57 22.61 0.08
C VAL A 197 15.06 22.40 -1.35
N THR A 198 16.38 22.32 -1.57
CA THR A 198 16.94 21.94 -2.88
C THR A 198 16.49 20.53 -3.30
N GLY A 199 16.46 19.58 -2.36
CA GLY A 199 15.90 18.24 -2.59
C GLY A 199 14.43 18.29 -2.97
N MET A 200 13.62 19.09 -2.25
CA MET A 200 12.21 19.31 -2.56
C MET A 200 12.00 19.88 -3.96
N LEU A 201 12.79 20.88 -4.37
CA LEU A 201 12.75 21.45 -5.72
C LEU A 201 13.11 20.43 -6.80
N LYS A 202 14.01 19.49 -6.51
CA LYS A 202 14.39 18.44 -7.46
C LYS A 202 13.34 17.35 -7.58
N THR A 203 12.73 16.93 -6.48
CA THR A 203 11.88 15.74 -6.44
C THR A 203 10.38 16.08 -6.50
N TYR A 204 9.97 17.20 -5.91
CA TYR A 204 8.57 17.63 -5.76
C TYR A 204 8.35 19.11 -6.16
N PRO A 205 8.84 19.59 -7.32
CA PRO A 205 8.83 21.02 -7.67
C PRO A 205 7.44 21.68 -7.73
N ASP A 206 6.41 20.86 -7.93
CA ASP A 206 5.01 21.19 -8.23
C ASP A 206 4.08 20.90 -7.05
N THR A 207 4.59 20.80 -5.83
CA THR A 207 3.76 20.65 -4.62
C THR A 207 3.67 21.96 -3.86
N GLN A 208 2.57 22.14 -3.13
CA GLN A 208 2.36 23.32 -2.28
C GLN A 208 3.47 23.44 -1.23
N SER A 209 3.88 22.32 -0.62
CA SER A 209 4.94 22.31 0.39
C SER A 209 6.29 22.80 -0.13
N THR A 210 6.61 22.53 -1.40
CA THR A 210 7.85 23.05 -2.01
C THR A 210 7.79 24.56 -2.21
N LEU A 211 6.64 25.12 -2.59
CA LEU A 211 6.46 26.57 -2.67
C LEU A 211 6.60 27.23 -1.29
N GLU A 212 6.00 26.63 -0.26
CA GLU A 212 6.11 27.09 1.13
C GLU A 212 7.52 26.99 1.71
N ALA A 213 8.37 26.11 1.15
CA ALA A 213 9.76 25.96 1.56
C ALA A 213 10.70 27.03 0.98
N LEU A 214 10.32 27.71 -0.11
CA LEU A 214 11.18 28.70 -0.79
C LEU A 214 11.67 29.83 0.12
N PRO A 215 10.85 30.43 1.01
CA PRO A 215 11.32 31.44 1.96
C PRO A 215 12.37 30.91 2.94
N LEU A 216 12.26 29.64 3.36
CA LEU A 216 13.25 28.99 4.22
C LEU A 216 14.60 28.85 3.49
N MET A 217 14.58 28.52 2.20
CA MET A 217 15.79 28.47 1.38
C MET A 217 16.43 29.85 1.22
N GLN A 218 15.63 30.89 0.96
CA GLN A 218 16.13 32.27 0.89
C GLN A 218 16.79 32.68 2.21
N GLN A 219 16.13 32.44 3.34
CA GLN A 219 16.68 32.72 4.67
C GLN A 219 17.96 31.93 4.93
N ALA A 220 17.99 30.64 4.57
CA ALA A 220 19.19 29.83 4.73
C ALA A 220 20.38 30.40 3.95
N TYR A 221 20.19 30.84 2.71
CA TYR A 221 21.26 31.47 1.93
C TYR A 221 21.70 32.82 2.50
N HIS A 222 20.77 33.62 3.02
CA HIS A 222 21.08 34.86 3.72
C HIS A 222 22.01 34.61 4.91
N GLU A 223 21.63 33.69 5.79
CA GLU A 223 22.36 33.35 7.01
C GLU A 223 23.74 32.71 6.74
N LEU A 224 23.91 32.11 5.57
CA LEU A 224 25.19 31.56 5.10
C LEU A 224 26.06 32.58 4.36
N GLY A 225 25.58 33.82 4.15
CA GLY A 225 26.30 34.85 3.40
C GLY A 225 26.39 34.58 1.90
N LEU A 226 25.50 33.76 1.35
CA LEU A 226 25.51 33.32 -0.06
C LEU A 226 24.61 34.23 -0.91
N THR A 227 24.99 35.51 -1.03
CA THR A 227 24.15 36.58 -1.61
C THR A 227 23.60 36.28 -3.00
N GLN A 228 24.38 35.65 -3.89
CA GLN A 228 23.90 35.29 -5.23
C GLN A 228 22.77 34.26 -5.17
N LEU A 229 22.91 33.24 -4.33
CA LEU A 229 21.89 32.18 -4.16
C LEU A 229 20.66 32.72 -3.43
N GLU A 230 20.85 33.61 -2.47
CA GLU A 230 19.76 34.34 -1.81
C GLU A 230 18.90 35.11 -2.82
N GLN A 231 19.51 35.86 -3.74
CA GLN A 231 18.80 36.61 -4.80
C GLN A 231 18.05 35.69 -5.76
N GLN A 232 18.64 34.54 -6.11
CA GLN A 232 17.96 33.53 -6.91
C GLN A 232 16.75 32.95 -6.18
N ALA A 233 16.89 32.61 -4.90
CA ALA A 233 15.79 32.13 -4.06
C ALA A 233 14.69 33.18 -3.93
N ALA A 234 15.04 34.45 -3.72
CA ALA A 234 14.09 35.56 -3.65
C ALA A 234 13.29 35.73 -4.95
N THR A 235 13.93 35.50 -6.10
CA THR A 235 13.25 35.51 -7.41
C THR A 235 12.21 34.39 -7.50
N LEU A 236 12.54 33.19 -7.01
CA LEU A 236 11.60 32.06 -6.96
C LEU A 236 10.44 32.32 -5.99
N VAL A 237 10.71 32.88 -4.82
CA VAL A 237 9.67 33.29 -3.84
C VAL A 237 8.71 34.25 -4.50
N LYS A 238 9.22 35.33 -5.10
CA LYS A 238 8.40 36.35 -5.77
C LYS A 238 7.61 35.78 -6.95
N ALA A 239 8.21 34.92 -7.76
CA ALA A 239 7.54 34.30 -8.91
C ALA A 239 6.39 33.36 -8.51
N ASN A 240 6.33 32.89 -7.26
CA ASN A 240 5.29 32.01 -6.75
C ASN A 240 4.45 32.66 -5.64
N GLU A 241 4.57 33.97 -5.43
CA GLU A 241 3.79 34.70 -4.43
C GLU A 241 2.28 34.58 -4.70
N GLY A 242 1.51 34.21 -3.67
CA GLY A 242 0.07 34.00 -3.78
C GLY A 242 -0.37 32.74 -4.55
N LYS A 243 0.56 31.99 -5.15
CA LYS A 243 0.25 30.73 -5.83
C LYS A 243 -0.16 29.68 -4.80
N GLN A 244 -1.27 29.01 -5.06
CA GLN A 244 -1.80 27.93 -4.24
C GLN A 244 -1.95 26.71 -5.13
N ILE A 245 -1.26 25.63 -4.78
CA ILE A 245 -1.41 24.33 -5.41
C ILE A 245 -2.34 23.51 -4.53
N GLN A 246 -3.39 22.96 -5.13
CA GLN A 246 -4.32 22.11 -4.39
C GLN A 246 -3.59 20.85 -3.92
N GLN A 247 -3.62 20.59 -2.61
CA GLN A 247 -3.09 19.37 -2.04
C GLN A 247 -3.90 18.17 -2.56
N ALA A 248 -3.19 17.13 -2.99
CA ALA A 248 -3.82 15.91 -3.43
C ALA A 248 -4.49 15.22 -2.24
N LYS A 249 -5.80 14.99 -2.34
CA LYS A 249 -6.54 14.23 -1.34
C LYS A 249 -6.20 12.74 -1.50
N LYS A 250 -6.08 12.04 -0.38
CA LYS A 250 -6.00 10.58 -0.39
C LYS A 250 -7.24 10.06 -1.13
N PRO A 251 -7.09 9.28 -2.21
CA PRO A 251 -8.23 8.61 -2.81
C PRO A 251 -8.88 7.71 -1.77
N ASP A 252 -10.21 7.61 -1.80
CA ASP A 252 -10.91 6.64 -0.97
C ASP A 252 -10.27 5.25 -1.14
N GLU A 253 -10.43 4.37 -0.14
CA GLU A 253 -10.08 2.96 -0.35
C GLU A 253 -10.70 2.55 -1.68
N PRO A 254 -9.90 1.97 -2.59
CA PRO A 254 -10.44 1.68 -3.90
C PRO A 254 -11.68 0.87 -3.68
N PHE A 255 -12.74 1.17 -4.43
CA PHE A 255 -13.82 0.22 -4.59
C PHE A 255 -13.20 -0.95 -5.34
N LEU A 256 -12.48 -1.81 -4.60
CA LEU A 256 -12.17 -3.16 -4.97
C LEU A 256 -13.54 -3.87 -4.91
N SER A 257 -14.48 -3.47 -5.77
CA SER A 257 -15.40 -4.46 -6.31
C SER A 257 -14.52 -5.59 -6.78
N PHE A 258 -14.93 -6.82 -6.49
CA PHE A 258 -14.43 -7.96 -7.22
C PHE A 258 -14.36 -7.53 -8.70
N PRO A 259 -13.16 -7.52 -9.31
CA PRO A 259 -13.03 -7.12 -10.70
C PRO A 259 -14.10 -7.85 -11.52
N SER A 260 -14.65 -7.22 -12.56
CA SER A 260 -15.75 -7.83 -13.31
C SER A 260 -15.37 -9.19 -13.93
N TRP A 261 -14.07 -9.47 -14.12
CA TRP A 261 -13.51 -10.76 -14.53
C TRP A 261 -13.25 -11.73 -13.36
N LEU A 262 -13.23 -11.20 -12.13
CA LEU A 262 -13.36 -11.94 -10.88
C LEU A 262 -14.84 -12.18 -10.52
N LYS A 263 -15.78 -11.80 -11.41
CA LYS A 263 -17.17 -12.22 -11.29
C LYS A 263 -17.24 -13.72 -11.53
N PHE A 264 -17.59 -14.37 -10.44
CA PHE A 264 -17.99 -15.74 -10.33
C PHE A 264 -19.20 -15.99 -11.23
N TRP A 265 -19.26 -17.18 -11.81
CA TRP A 265 -20.31 -17.69 -12.70
C TRP A 265 -21.69 -17.06 -12.39
N ASP A 266 -22.33 -16.47 -13.39
CA ASP A 266 -23.69 -15.94 -13.25
C ASP A 266 -24.59 -17.11 -12.85
N SER A 267 -24.98 -17.18 -11.58
CA SER A 267 -25.81 -18.26 -11.04
C SER A 267 -27.27 -18.15 -11.47
N LYS A 268 -27.53 -17.60 -12.65
CA LYS A 268 -28.84 -17.53 -13.32
C LYS A 268 -28.69 -17.75 -14.83
N ALA A 269 -28.03 -18.83 -15.19
CA ALA A 269 -28.52 -19.67 -16.29
C ALA A 269 -29.37 -20.79 -15.67
N GLU A 270 -30.59 -20.43 -15.22
CA GLU A 270 -31.78 -21.28 -15.05
C GLU A 270 -32.99 -20.40 -14.71
#